data_AF-A0A183G7L2-F1
#
_entry.id   AF-A0A183G7L2-F1
#
_cell.length_a   1.000
_cell.length_b   1.000
_cell.length_c   1.000
_cell.angle_alpha   90.00
_cell.angle_beta   90.00
_cell.angle_gamma   90.00
#
_symmetry.space_group_name_H-M   'P 1'
#
loop_
_entity.id
_entity.type
_entity.pdbx_description
1 polymer ?
#
loop_
_entity_poly.entity_id
_entity_poly.type
_entity_poly.pdbx_seq_one_letter_code
_entity_poly.pdbx_strand_id
1 'polypeptide(L)'
;LKRVLDARQLALKNVANVTYGYTSANFSGRMPCVEVADAILGKGRETLERAIQMVNEGNYGGARVVYGDTDSMFVLVPGATKAEAFAIGRRIVADVTNANPTPVVLKLEKVGFFVLVNTSRRERLAAAQGMRID
;
A
#
# COMPACT_ATOMS: atom_id res chain seq x y z
N LEU A 1 13.76 -25.75 3.81
CA LEU A 1 12.29 -25.60 3.70
C LEU A 1 11.85 -24.16 3.43
N LYS A 2 12.23 -23.17 4.25
CA LYS A 2 11.82 -21.75 4.11
C LYS A 2 12.01 -21.15 2.70
N ARG A 3 13.20 -21.29 2.10
CA ARG A 3 13.49 -20.84 0.73
C ARG A 3 12.52 -21.39 -0.34
N VAL A 4 12.09 -22.64 -0.19
CA VAL A 4 11.16 -23.27 -1.15
C VAL A 4 9.74 -22.70 -1.00
N LEU A 5 9.31 -22.41 0.24
CA LEU A 5 8.03 -21.77 0.51
C LEU A 5 8.01 -20.32 -0.01
N ASP A 6 9.08 -19.57 0.22
CA ASP A 6 9.22 -18.20 -0.27
C ASP A 6 9.17 -18.16 -1.81
N ALA A 7 9.86 -19.10 -2.48
CA ALA A 7 9.83 -19.22 -3.94
C ALA A 7 8.42 -19.56 -4.47
N ARG A 8 7.70 -20.46 -3.79
CA ARG A 8 6.31 -20.80 -4.15
C ARG A 8 5.37 -19.62 -3.97
N GLN A 9 5.47 -18.89 -2.85
CA GLN A 9 4.68 -17.68 -2.62
C GLN A 9 4.94 -16.62 -3.70
N LEU A 10 6.21 -16.41 -4.05
CA LEU A 10 6.58 -15.45 -5.09
C LEU A 10 6.07 -15.88 -6.47
N ALA A 11 6.13 -17.17 -6.80
CA ALA A 11 5.59 -17.68 -8.06
C ALA A 11 4.08 -17.44 -8.17
N LEU A 12 3.32 -17.71 -7.11
CA LEU A 12 1.87 -17.46 -7.07
C LEU A 12 1.55 -15.97 -7.20
N LYS A 13 2.32 -15.10 -6.51
CA LYS A 13 2.19 -13.64 -6.65
C LYS A 13 2.43 -13.20 -8.10
N ASN A 14 3.47 -13.72 -8.74
CA ASN A 14 3.79 -13.37 -10.13
C ASN A 14 2.69 -13.81 -11.10
N VAL A 15 2.12 -15.00 -10.93
CA VAL A 15 1.01 -15.46 -11.77
C VAL A 15 -0.20 -14.54 -11.62
N ALA A 16 -0.57 -14.17 -10.38
CA ALA A 16 -1.66 -13.23 -10.13
C ALA A 16 -1.39 -11.85 -10.77
N ASN A 17 -0.18 -11.31 -10.62
CA ASN A 17 0.19 -10.02 -11.19
C ASN A 17 0.22 -10.04 -12.73
N VAL A 18 0.71 -11.12 -13.33
CA VAL A 18 0.70 -11.27 -14.79
C VAL A 18 -0.73 -11.42 -15.33
N THR A 19 -1.66 -11.97 -14.55
CA THR A 19 -3.05 -12.17 -14.97
C THR A 19 -3.75 -10.83 -15.25
N TYR A 20 -3.63 -9.83 -14.37
CA TYR A 20 -4.18 -8.51 -14.67
C TYR A 20 -3.36 -7.82 -15.78
N GLY A 21 -2.03 -7.98 -15.78
CA GLY A 21 -1.17 -7.41 -16.82
C GLY A 21 -1.52 -7.90 -18.24
N TYR A 22 -1.94 -9.16 -18.36
CA TYR A 22 -2.40 -9.75 -19.62
C TYR A 22 -3.62 -9.01 -20.21
N THR A 23 -4.51 -8.48 -19.37
CA THR A 23 -5.67 -7.71 -19.83
C THR A 23 -5.24 -6.42 -20.54
N SER A 24 -4.08 -5.84 -20.20
CA SER A 24 -3.50 -4.67 -20.87
C SER A 24 -2.59 -4.97 -22.06
N ALA A 25 -2.35 -6.25 -22.39
CA ALA A 25 -1.33 -6.66 -23.36
C ALA A 25 -1.77 -6.49 -24.83
N ASN A 26 -1.89 -5.25 -25.29
CA ASN A 26 -2.38 -4.93 -26.65
C ASN A 26 -1.45 -5.34 -27.79
N PHE A 27 -0.14 -5.43 -27.56
CA PHE A 27 0.84 -5.68 -28.63
C PHE A 27 1.02 -7.18 -28.96
N SER A 28 0.96 -8.05 -27.95
CA SER A 28 1.23 -9.49 -28.10
C SER A 28 0.20 -10.40 -27.42
N GLY A 29 -0.80 -9.82 -26.75
CA GLY A 29 -1.87 -10.57 -26.09
C GLY A 29 -2.85 -11.11 -27.11
N ARG A 30 -3.35 -12.33 -26.86
CA ARG A 30 -4.33 -12.98 -27.74
C ARG A 30 -5.77 -12.59 -27.42
N MET A 31 -6.00 -11.94 -26.27
CA MET A 31 -7.32 -11.48 -25.81
C MET A 31 -7.17 -10.33 -24.81
N PRO A 32 -6.70 -9.14 -25.24
CA PRO A 32 -6.63 -7.98 -24.36
C PRO A 32 -8.04 -7.44 -24.05
N CYS A 33 -8.23 -6.88 -22.86
CA CYS A 33 -9.41 -6.14 -22.44
C CYS A 33 -8.94 -4.96 -21.60
N VAL A 34 -8.70 -3.84 -22.30
CA VAL A 34 -8.10 -2.63 -21.73
C VAL A 34 -9.03 -1.99 -20.70
N GLU A 35 -10.34 -2.09 -20.92
CA GLU A 35 -11.37 -1.54 -20.05
C GLU A 35 -11.32 -2.18 -18.65
N VAL A 36 -11.04 -3.49 -18.59
CA VAL A 36 -10.86 -4.20 -17.31
C VAL A 36 -9.57 -3.75 -16.63
N ALA A 37 -8.48 -3.61 -17.39
CA ALA A 37 -7.21 -3.10 -16.84
C ALA A 37 -7.37 -1.70 -16.24
N ASP A 38 -8.02 -0.80 -16.98
CA ASP A 38 -8.27 0.57 -16.56
C ASP A 38 -9.21 0.65 -15.35
N ALA A 39 -10.26 -0.19 -15.31
CA ALA A 39 -11.15 -0.28 -14.16
C ALA A 39 -10.41 -0.74 -12.89
N ILE A 40 -9.51 -1.71 -13.01
CA ILE A 40 -8.68 -2.19 -11.89
C ILE A 40 -7.75 -1.09 -11.40
N LEU A 41 -7.03 -0.41 -12.29
CA LEU A 41 -6.11 0.68 -11.93
C LEU A 41 -6.86 1.86 -11.30
N GLY A 42 -8.01 2.23 -11.87
CA GLY A 42 -8.87 3.29 -11.34
C GLY A 42 -9.35 2.97 -9.93
N LYS A 43 -9.88 1.75 -9.71
CA LYS A 43 -10.34 1.33 -8.39
C LYS A 43 -9.21 1.17 -7.37
N GLY A 44 -8.02 0.72 -7.80
CA GLY A 44 -6.84 0.68 -6.94
C GLY A 44 -6.47 2.07 -6.42
N ARG A 45 -6.40 3.07 -7.30
CA ARG A 45 -6.12 4.47 -6.92
C ARG A 45 -7.19 5.05 -5.99
N GLU A 46 -8.46 4.88 -6.33
CA GLU A 46 -9.58 5.34 -5.49
C GLU A 46 -9.52 4.73 -4.08
N THR A 47 -9.19 3.43 -3.99
CA THR A 47 -9.06 2.72 -2.71
C THR A 47 -7.91 3.30 -1.88
N LEU A 48 -6.76 3.55 -2.50
CA LEU A 48 -5.61 4.17 -1.83
C LEU A 48 -5.93 5.59 -1.37
N GLU A 49 -6.53 6.42 -2.22
CA GLU A 49 -6.91 7.80 -1.89
C GLU A 49 -7.91 7.85 -0.73
N ARG A 50 -8.92 6.98 -0.74
CA ARG A 50 -9.89 6.83 0.35
C ARG A 50 -9.21 6.40 1.66
N ALA A 51 -8.26 5.47 1.59
CA ALA A 51 -7.49 5.05 2.77
C ALA A 51 -6.61 6.20 3.31
N ILE A 52 -5.98 6.98 2.42
CA ILE A 52 -5.19 8.17 2.79
C ILE A 52 -6.08 9.21 3.48
N GLN A 53 -7.25 9.49 2.90
CA GLN A 53 -8.21 10.42 3.47
C GLN A 53 -8.67 9.96 4.86
N MET A 54 -9.00 8.67 5.01
CA MET A 54 -9.39 8.09 6.29
C MET A 54 -8.31 8.23 7.36
N VAL A 55 -7.03 8.06 7.01
CA VAL A 55 -5.91 8.24 7.96
C VAL A 55 -5.71 9.70 8.33
N ASN A 56 -5.79 10.62 7.36
CA ASN A 56 -5.54 12.05 7.60
C ASN A 56 -6.69 12.74 8.36
N GLU A 57 -7.94 12.35 8.11
CA GLU A 57 -9.13 12.90 8.76
C GLU A 57 -9.51 12.14 10.05
N GLY A 58 -8.98 10.93 10.22
CA GLY A 58 -9.28 10.06 11.36
C GLY A 58 -8.58 10.48 12.65
N ASN A 59 -9.12 10.02 13.79
CA ASN A 59 -8.56 10.28 15.10
C ASN A 59 -7.48 9.23 15.48
N TYR A 60 -6.29 9.36 14.88
CA TYR A 60 -5.14 8.48 15.09
C TYR A 60 -3.96 9.18 15.78
N GLY A 61 -4.21 10.14 16.66
CA GLY A 61 -3.16 10.85 17.39
C GLY A 61 -2.29 11.75 16.50
N GLY A 62 -2.92 12.41 15.52
CA GLY A 62 -2.22 13.29 14.58
C GLY A 62 -1.41 12.55 13.51
N ALA A 63 -1.71 11.27 13.28
CA ALA A 63 -1.12 10.51 12.20
C ALA A 63 -1.43 11.16 10.84
N ARG A 64 -0.43 11.21 9.95
CA ARG A 64 -0.59 11.75 8.59
C ARG A 64 0.16 10.91 7.59
N VAL A 65 -0.43 10.73 6.40
CA VAL A 65 0.26 10.06 5.30
C VAL A 65 1.29 11.01 4.69
N VAL A 66 2.54 10.56 4.58
CA VAL A 66 3.65 11.32 4.00
C VAL A 66 4.00 10.86 2.58
N TYR A 67 3.65 9.63 2.23
CA TYR A 67 3.89 9.07 0.90
C TYR A 67 2.90 7.93 0.62
N GLY A 68 2.52 7.77 -0.63
CA GLY A 68 1.73 6.65 -1.12
C GLY A 68 2.24 6.22 -2.49
N ASP A 69 2.42 4.92 -2.68
CA ASP A 69 2.81 4.32 -3.96
C ASP A 69 1.99 3.07 -4.22
N THR A 70 1.17 3.13 -5.27
CA THR A 70 0.36 2.05 -5.85
C THR A 70 -0.62 1.38 -4.86
N ASP A 71 -0.12 0.54 -3.98
CA ASP A 71 -0.84 -0.23 -2.96
C ASP A 71 -0.32 0.04 -1.53
N SER A 72 0.75 0.81 -1.40
CA SER A 72 1.43 1.08 -0.13
C SER A 72 1.29 2.54 0.31
N MET A 73 1.26 2.76 1.62
CA MET A 73 1.34 4.10 2.20
C MET A 73 2.26 4.17 3.41
N PHE A 74 2.87 5.34 3.58
CA PHE A 74 3.75 5.66 4.68
C PHE A 74 3.06 6.67 5.59
N VAL A 75 2.80 6.25 6.83
CA VAL A 75 2.13 7.08 7.82
C VAL A 75 3.14 7.56 8.85
N LEU A 76 3.20 8.87 9.08
CA LEU A 76 3.98 9.51 10.13
C LEU A 76 3.08 9.74 11.35
N VAL A 77 3.55 9.33 12.52
CA VAL A 77 2.87 9.59 13.81
C VAL A 77 3.79 10.42 14.70
N PRO A 78 3.60 11.75 14.79
CA PRO A 78 4.49 12.63 15.55
C PRO A 78 4.39 12.35 17.05
N GLY A 79 5.53 12.28 17.73
CA GLY A 79 5.59 12.14 19.19
C GLY A 79 5.25 10.75 19.75
N ALA A 80 4.91 9.78 18.90
CA ALA A 80 4.61 8.43 19.34
C ALA A 80 5.87 7.58 19.56
N THR A 81 5.86 6.75 20.60
CA THR A 81 6.84 5.68 20.78
C THR A 81 6.65 4.58 19.73
N LYS A 82 7.65 3.71 19.55
CA LYS A 82 7.55 2.57 18.61
C LYS A 82 6.35 1.67 18.94
N ALA A 83 6.06 1.43 20.23
CA ALA A 83 4.96 0.58 20.66
C ALA A 83 3.59 1.19 20.34
N GLU A 84 3.44 2.50 20.59
CA GLU A 84 2.23 3.25 20.23
C GLU A 84 2.03 3.29 18.71
N ALA A 85 3.10 3.48 17.94
CA ALA A 85 3.05 3.43 16.48
C ALA A 85 2.56 2.07 15.97
N PHE A 86 2.95 0.95 16.59
CA PHE A 86 2.39 -0.37 16.25
C PHE A 86 0.90 -0.46 16.58
N ALA A 87 0.47 0.05 17.74
CA ALA A 87 -0.94 0.03 18.13
C ALA A 87 -1.81 0.88 17.19
N ILE A 88 -1.35 2.08 16.84
CA ILE A 88 -2.01 2.98 15.88
C ILE A 88 -2.06 2.34 14.49
N GLY A 89 -0.94 1.76 14.02
CA GLY A 89 -0.90 1.08 12.73
C GLY A 89 -1.87 -0.10 12.63
N ARG A 90 -2.01 -0.89 13.70
CA ARG A 90 -3.00 -1.99 13.74
C ARG A 90 -4.44 -1.47 13.69
N ARG A 91 -4.73 -0.35 14.35
CA ARG A 91 -6.04 0.30 14.28
C ARG A 91 -6.35 0.80 12.87
N ILE A 92 -5.42 1.53 12.26
CA ILE A 92 -5.54 2.01 10.87
C ILE A 92 -5.81 0.83 9.92
N VAL A 93 -5.05 -0.25 10.05
CA VAL A 93 -5.23 -1.46 9.23
C VAL A 93 -6.61 -2.07 9.39
N ALA A 94 -7.10 -2.19 10.63
CA ALA A 94 -8.43 -2.75 10.88
C ALA A 94 -9.53 -1.85 10.31
N ASP A 95 -9.45 -0.54 10.55
CA ASP A 95 -10.46 0.42 10.13
C ASP A 95 -10.53 0.53 8.60
N VAL A 96 -9.37 0.60 7.92
CA VAL A 96 -9.30 0.62 6.46
C VAL A 96 -9.74 -0.72 5.85
N THR A 97 -9.37 -1.86 6.45
CA THR A 97 -9.80 -3.18 5.96
C THR A 97 -11.32 -3.34 6.08
N ASN A 98 -11.92 -2.95 7.22
CA ASN A 98 -13.36 -3.03 7.43
C ASN A 98 -14.15 -2.09 6.52
N ALA A 99 -13.54 -0.99 6.09
CA ALA A 99 -14.13 -0.05 5.18
C ALA A 99 -14.13 -0.53 3.72
N ASN A 100 -13.44 -1.61 3.39
CA ASN A 100 -13.32 -2.12 2.02
C ASN A 100 -14.02 -3.48 1.86
N PRO A 101 -14.54 -3.80 0.66
CA PRO A 101 -15.18 -5.08 0.41
C PRO A 101 -14.16 -6.23 0.48
N THR A 102 -14.61 -7.40 0.93
CA THR A 102 -13.83 -8.64 0.80
C THR A 102 -13.51 -8.90 -0.68
N PRO A 103 -12.26 -9.23 -1.06
CA PRO A 103 -11.14 -9.70 -0.26
C PRO A 103 -10.03 -8.66 0.05
N VAL A 104 -10.32 -7.35 -0.05
CA VAL A 104 -9.31 -6.30 0.15
C VAL A 104 -8.90 -6.25 1.62
N VAL A 105 -7.62 -6.48 1.91
CA VAL A 105 -7.06 -6.50 3.26
C VAL A 105 -5.76 -5.75 3.29
N LEU A 106 -5.64 -4.84 4.24
CA LEU A 106 -4.43 -4.06 4.49
C LEU A 106 -3.57 -4.76 5.55
N LYS A 107 -2.25 -4.62 5.48
CA LYS A 107 -1.28 -5.25 6.38
C LYS A 107 -0.22 -4.26 6.82
N LEU A 108 0.06 -4.26 8.11
CA LEU A 108 1.18 -3.51 8.67
C LEU A 108 2.47 -4.30 8.43
N GLU A 109 3.31 -3.85 7.49
CA GLU A 109 4.55 -4.56 7.17
C GLU A 109 5.67 -4.20 8.14
N LYS A 110 5.94 -2.91 8.32
CA LYS A 110 7.08 -2.44 9.10
C LYS A 110 6.83 -1.10 9.76
N VAL A 111 7.23 -0.99 11.04
CA VAL A 111 7.29 0.26 11.80
C VAL A 111 8.74 0.61 12.07
N GLY A 112 9.16 1.82 11.73
CA GLY A 112 10.53 2.24 11.93
C GLY A 112 10.81 3.65 11.47
N PHE A 113 12.09 4.00 11.45
CA PHE A 113 12.54 5.25 10.85
C PHE A 113 12.71 5.03 9.36
N PHE A 114 11.96 5.78 8.56
CA PHE A 114 12.03 5.72 7.11
C PHE A 114 12.67 7.00 6.59
N VAL A 115 13.59 6.83 5.64
CA VAL A 115 14.12 7.93 4.84
C VAL A 115 13.41 7.87 3.51
N LEU A 116 12.51 8.83 3.27
CA LEU A 116 11.87 8.98 1.97
C LEU A 116 12.78 9.83 1.08
N VAL A 117 13.26 9.24 -0.01
CA VAL A 117 14.03 9.92 -1.05
C VAL A 117 13.09 10.21 -2.20
N ASN A 118 12.70 11.47 -2.36
CA ASN A 118 11.89 11.89 -3.49
C ASN A 118 12.79 12.22 -4.70
N THR A 119 12.57 11.59 -5.84
CA THR A 119 13.36 11.78 -7.08
C THR A 119 12.89 12.99 -7.91
N SER A 120 11.74 13.59 -7.62
CA SER A 120 11.24 14.76 -8.35
C SER A 120 11.87 16.08 -7.85
N ARG A 121 13.09 16.40 -8.31
CA ARG A 121 13.76 17.73 -8.39
C ARG A 121 13.74 18.72 -7.20
N ARG A 122 13.18 18.39 -6.04
CA ARG A 122 13.29 19.15 -4.80
C ARG A 122 13.64 18.18 -3.68
N GLU A 123 14.93 18.09 -3.41
CA GLU A 123 15.51 17.31 -2.33
C GLU A 123 14.87 17.71 -1.00
N ARG A 124 13.94 16.88 -0.51
CA ARG A 124 13.49 16.89 0.88
C ARG A 124 13.56 15.45 1.36
N LEU A 125 14.70 15.11 1.95
CA LEU A 125 14.86 13.92 2.78
C LEU A 125 13.91 14.06 3.97
N ALA A 126 12.74 13.44 3.90
CA ALA A 126 11.86 13.34 5.05
C ALA A 126 12.28 12.09 5.83
N ALA A 127 13.07 12.33 6.86
CA ALA A 127 13.49 11.33 7.82
C ALA A 127 12.43 11.31 8.93
N ALA A 128 11.55 10.32 8.93
CA ALA A 128 10.37 10.33 9.80
C ALA A 128 10.10 8.96 10.41
N GLN A 129 9.73 8.94 11.70
CA GLN A 129 9.26 7.74 12.37
C GLN A 129 7.88 7.41 11.83
N GLY A 130 7.81 6.40 10.98
CA GLY A 130 6.58 6.04 10.28
C GLY A 130 6.35 4.55 10.20
N MET A 131 5.33 4.18 9.45
CA MET A 131 4.99 2.80 9.19
C MET A 131 4.64 2.62 7.72
N ARG A 132 5.10 1.51 7.15
CA ARG A 132 4.69 1.04 5.83
C ARG A 132 3.52 0.09 6.00
N ILE A 133 2.47 0.38 5.26
CA ILE A 133 1.21 -0.35 5.26
C ILE A 133 0.89 -0.73 3.81
N ASP A 134 0.72 -2.02 3.55
CA ASP A 134 0.54 -2.67 2.22
C ASP A 134 -0.71 -3.56 2.20
#